data_AF-A0A9D7XPX4-F1
#
_entry.id   AF-A0A9D7XPX4-F1
#
_cell.length_a   1.000
_cell.length_b   1.000
_cell.length_c   1.000
_cell.angle_alpha   90.00
_cell.angle_beta   90.00
_cell.angle_gamma   90.00
#
_symmetry.space_group_name_H-M   'P 1'
#
loop_
_entity.id
_entity.type
_entity.pdbx_description
1 polymer ?
#
loop_
_entity_poly.entity_id
_entity_poly.type
_entity_poly.pdbx_seq_one_letter_code
_entity_poly.pdbx_strand_id
1 'polypeptide(L)'
;MSALIYNVTVKISAEAREQWVEWMLNEHIPEVMATACFKSFRLLHLEGYDDDEGITYAIQYTCPNQELFTIYQRDHALNCRKNINMHLTGSLSPSGRY
;
A
#
# COMPACT_ATOMS: atom_id res chain seq x y z
N MET A 1 11.28 -22.11 5.36
CA MET A 1 10.91 -20.81 5.97
C MET A 1 9.71 -20.28 5.21
N SER A 2 8.60 -20.03 5.89
CA SER A 2 7.35 -19.57 5.26
C SER A 2 7.34 -18.04 5.23
N ALA A 3 7.78 -17.44 4.12
CA ALA A 3 7.70 -15.99 3.95
C ALA A 3 6.23 -15.56 3.79
N LEU A 4 5.83 -14.52 4.50
CA LEU A 4 4.48 -13.95 4.40
C LEU A 4 4.49 -12.80 3.41
N ILE A 5 3.45 -12.70 2.59
CA ILE A 5 3.25 -11.59 1.67
C ILE A 5 2.03 -10.80 2.16
N TYR A 6 2.25 -9.53 2.45
CA TYR A 6 1.19 -8.58 2.72
C TYR A 6 0.92 -7.76 1.46
N ASN A 7 -0.27 -7.95 0.87
CA ASN A 7 -0.68 -7.26 -0.35
C ASN A 7 -1.65 -6.13 -0.04
N VAL A 8 -1.37 -4.94 -0.57
CA VAL A 8 -2.22 -3.75 -0.50
C VAL A 8 -2.59 -3.34 -1.91
N THR A 9 -3.87 -3.32 -2.24
CA THR A 9 -4.34 -2.84 -3.55
C THR A 9 -4.98 -1.47 -3.37
N VAL A 10 -4.68 -0.55 -4.27
CA VAL A 10 -5.18 0.82 -4.24
C VAL A 10 -5.54 1.27 -5.66
N LYS A 11 -6.65 1.97 -5.80
CA LYS A 11 -7.07 2.61 -7.05
C LYS A 11 -6.82 4.10 -6.95
N ILE A 12 -6.17 4.67 -7.94
CA ILE A 12 -5.74 6.08 -7.96
C ILE A 12 -6.14 6.70 -9.28
N SER A 13 -6.70 7.89 -9.24
CA SER A 13 -7.06 8.64 -10.45
C SER A 13 -5.83 8.89 -11.32
N ALA A 14 -5.99 8.84 -12.65
CA ALA A 14 -4.88 8.98 -13.59
C ALA A 14 -4.07 10.29 -13.40
N GLU A 15 -4.74 11.37 -13.02
CA GLU A 15 -4.13 12.68 -12.74
C GLU A 15 -3.26 12.70 -11.47
N ALA A 16 -3.61 11.88 -10.47
CA ALA A 16 -2.89 11.78 -9.21
C ALA A 16 -1.82 10.66 -9.21
N ARG A 17 -1.77 9.86 -10.28
CA ARG A 17 -0.86 8.70 -10.41
C ARG A 17 0.59 9.06 -10.17
N GLU A 18 1.12 10.06 -10.89
CA GLU A 18 2.54 10.40 -10.83
C GLU A 18 2.94 10.90 -9.45
N GLN A 19 2.15 11.81 -8.88
CA GLN A 19 2.36 12.34 -7.53
C GLN A 19 2.27 11.24 -6.47
N TRP A 20 1.31 10.32 -6.61
CA TRP A 20 1.16 9.22 -5.66
C TRP A 20 2.30 8.20 -5.75
N VAL A 21 2.74 7.84 -6.96
CA VAL A 21 3.87 6.92 -7.16
C VAL A 21 5.15 7.55 -6.60
N GLU A 22 5.36 8.84 -6.82
CA GLU A 22 6.50 9.58 -6.28
C GLU A 22 6.48 9.60 -4.75
N TRP A 23 5.33 9.93 -4.14
CA TRP A 23 5.15 9.89 -2.69
C TRP A 23 5.38 8.49 -2.10
N MET A 24 4.89 7.46 -2.79
CA MET A 24 5.07 6.07 -2.36
C MET A 24 6.56 5.69 -2.31
N LEU A 25 7.32 6.04 -3.34
CA LEU A 25 8.74 5.68 -3.44
C LEU A 25 9.63 6.52 -2.53
N ASN A 26 9.31 7.81 -2.33
CA ASN A 26 10.17 8.74 -1.58
C ASN A 26 9.83 8.84 -0.09
N GLU A 27 8.58 8.62 0.31
CA GLU A 27 8.15 8.81 1.70
C GLU A 27 7.56 7.53 2.31
N HIS A 28 6.50 6.99 1.70
CA HIS A 28 5.74 5.91 2.34
C HIS A 28 6.51 4.59 2.45
N ILE A 29 7.10 4.11 1.36
CA ILE A 29 7.85 2.86 1.35
C ILE A 29 9.10 2.96 2.25
N PRO A 30 9.90 4.03 2.21
CA PRO A 30 11.00 4.23 3.17
C PRO A 30 10.55 4.19 4.62
N GLU A 31 9.43 4.83 4.98
CA GLU A 31 8.86 4.79 6.34
C GLU A 31 8.48 3.36 6.75
N VAL A 32 7.78 2.64 5.87
CA VAL A 32 7.37 1.24 6.09
C VAL A 32 8.58 0.32 6.21
N MET A 33 9.61 0.50 5.37
CA MET A 33 10.85 -0.28 5.44
C MET A 33 11.68 0.07 6.67
N ALA A 34 11.63 1.31 7.16
CA ALA A 34 12.30 1.75 8.39
C ALA A 34 11.74 1.07 9.65
N THR A 35 10.50 0.57 9.61
CA THR A 35 9.93 -0.25 10.70
C THR A 35 10.66 -1.58 10.92
N ALA A 36 11.57 -1.97 10.01
CA ALA A 36 12.30 -3.24 10.00
C ALA A 36 11.42 -4.51 10.02
N CYS A 37 10.10 -4.36 9.85
CA CYS A 37 9.14 -5.46 9.84
C CYS A 37 9.10 -6.18 8.47
N PHE A 38 9.55 -5.51 7.42
CA PHE A 38 9.55 -6.01 6.04
C PHE A 38 10.96 -6.12 5.49
N LYS A 39 11.18 -7.18 4.71
CA LYS A 39 12.48 -7.48 4.08
C LYS A 39 12.59 -6.89 2.68
N SER A 40 11.47 -6.83 1.97
CA SER A 40 11.39 -6.30 0.61
C SER A 40 9.99 -5.83 0.30
N PHE A 41 9.87 -4.91 -0.66
CA PHE A 41 8.61 -4.46 -1.21
C PHE A 41 8.61 -4.64 -2.73
N ARG A 42 7.43 -4.76 -3.34
CA ARG A 42 7.21 -4.64 -4.78
C ARG A 42 6.00 -3.76 -5.01
N LEU A 43 6.18 -2.75 -5.87
CA LEU A 43 5.07 -1.98 -6.42
C LEU A 43 4.76 -2.57 -7.81
N LEU A 44 3.52 -2.99 -8.01
CA LEU A 44 3.03 -3.57 -9.26
C LEU A 44 1.87 -2.73 -9.78
N HIS A 45 1.88 -2.44 -11.06
CA HIS A 45 0.72 -1.92 -11.77
C HIS A 45 -0.12 -3.11 -12.22
N LEU A 46 -1.40 -3.12 -11.86
CA LEU A 46 -2.36 -4.14 -12.32
C LEU A 46 -3.00 -3.72 -13.65
N GLU A 47 -2.32 -4.01 -14.75
CA GLU A 47 -2.89 -3.82 -16.09
C GLU A 47 -4.14 -4.69 -16.26
N GLY A 48 -5.24 -4.08 -16.73
CA GLY A 48 -6.54 -4.73 -16.91
C GLY A 48 -7.58 -4.44 -15.82
N TYR A 49 -7.19 -3.78 -14.72
CA TYR A 49 -8.09 -3.20 -13.72
C TYR A 49 -8.12 -1.66 -13.79
N ASP A 50 -7.60 -1.12 -14.89
CA ASP A 50 -7.61 0.31 -15.15
C ASP A 50 -8.93 0.64 -15.84
N ASP A 51 -9.65 1.60 -15.27
CA ASP A 51 -10.89 2.14 -15.84
C ASP A 51 -10.75 3.66 -15.99
N ASP A 52 -11.73 4.31 -16.63
CA ASP A 52 -11.85 5.78 -16.68
C ASP A 52 -11.76 6.44 -15.29
N GLU A 53 -12.14 5.73 -14.23
CA GLU A 53 -12.08 6.23 -12.84
C GLU A 53 -10.65 6.26 -12.25
N GLY A 54 -9.70 5.52 -12.82
CA GLY A 54 -8.32 5.46 -12.31
C GLY A 54 -7.60 4.14 -12.55
N ILE A 55 -6.32 4.15 -12.19
CA ILE A 55 -5.34 3.08 -12.38
C ILE A 55 -5.17 2.32 -11.07
N THR A 56 -5.08 0.99 -11.16
CA THR A 56 -4.98 0.12 -9.99
C THR A 56 -3.54 -0.32 -9.76
N TYR A 57 -3.02 -0.05 -8.55
CA TYR A 57 -1.70 -0.50 -8.11
C TYR A 57 -1.82 -1.51 -6.97
N ALA A 58 -0.93 -2.50 -6.97
CA ALA A 58 -0.75 -3.46 -5.91
C ALA A 58 0.64 -3.33 -5.30
N ILE A 59 0.72 -3.23 -3.98
CA ILE A 59 1.96 -3.18 -3.23
C ILE A 59 2.09 -4.46 -2.42
N GLN A 60 3.17 -5.20 -2.64
CA GLN A 60 3.45 -6.44 -1.96
C GLN A 60 4.66 -6.25 -1.03
N TYR A 61 4.44 -6.36 0.26
CA TYR A 61 5.50 -6.37 1.26
C TYR A 61 5.79 -7.80 1.70
N THR A 62 7.06 -8.18 1.72
CA THR A 62 7.50 -9.51 2.17
C THR A 62 7.96 -9.43 3.61
N CYS A 63 7.25 -10.12 4.49
CA CYS A 63 7.64 -10.34 5.88
C CYS A 63 8.39 -11.68 6.01
N PRO A 64 9.53 -11.72 6.71
CA PRO A 64 10.24 -12.98 6.91
C PRO A 64 9.54 -13.88 7.93
N ASN A 65 8.88 -13.31 8.95
CA ASN A 65 8.24 -14.05 10.04
C ASN A 65 6.88 -13.46 10.43
N GLN A 66 5.99 -14.29 10.98
CA GLN A 66 4.66 -13.88 11.42
C GLN A 66 4.68 -12.95 12.64
N GLU A 67 5.69 -13.05 13.50
CA GLU A 67 5.84 -12.17 14.67
C GLU A 67 6.02 -10.70 14.26
N LEU A 68 6.86 -10.43 13.25
CA LEU A 68 7.04 -9.09 12.69
C LEU A 68 5.77 -8.58 12.04
N PHE A 69 5.01 -9.46 11.38
CA PHE A 69 3.72 -9.09 10.81
C PHE A 69 2.69 -8.73 11.88
N THR A 70 2.67 -9.44 13.01
CA THR A 70 1.83 -9.11 14.17
C THR A 70 2.25 -7.77 14.79
N ILE A 71 3.55 -7.51 14.92
CA ILE A 71 4.08 -6.22 15.38
C ILE A 71 3.62 -5.10 14.45
N TYR A 72 3.80 -5.27 13.13
CA TYR A 72 3.33 -4.31 12.14
C TYR A 72 1.81 -4.09 12.20
N GLN A 73 1.02 -5.15 12.35
CA GLN A 73 -0.43 -5.01 12.48
C GLN A 73 -0.85 -4.26 13.74
N ARG A 74 -0.15 -4.48 14.86
CA ARG A 74 -0.48 -3.85 16.13
C ARG A 74 -0.05 -2.39 16.18
N ASP A 75 1.16 -2.09 15.74
CA ASP A 75 1.79 -0.78 15.90
C ASP A 75 1.58 0.14 14.69
N HIS A 76 1.54 -0.41 13.47
CA HIS A 76 1.63 0.38 12.23
C HIS A 76 0.42 0.27 11.29
N ALA A 77 -0.38 -0.81 11.35
CA ALA A 77 -1.50 -0.96 10.43
C ALA A 77 -2.61 0.09 10.62
N LEU A 78 -2.71 0.72 11.79
CA LEU A 78 -3.59 1.87 12.00
C LEU A 78 -3.07 3.14 11.33
N ASN A 79 -1.75 3.37 11.32
CA ASN A 79 -1.14 4.57 10.73
C ASN A 79 -1.03 4.47 9.21
N CYS A 80 -0.57 3.33 8.68
CA CYS A 80 -0.44 3.16 7.22
C CYS A 80 -1.80 3.20 6.52
N ARG A 81 -2.84 2.57 7.10
CA ARG A 81 -4.18 2.58 6.52
C ARG A 81 -4.85 3.96 6.59
N LYS A 82 -4.52 4.77 7.62
CA LYS A 82 -4.97 6.16 7.72
C LYS A 82 -4.24 7.09 6.73
N ASN A 83 -2.92 6.96 6.57
CA ASN A 83 -2.15 7.79 5.63
C ASN A 83 -2.56 7.54 4.18
N ILE A 84 -2.77 6.28 3.78
CA ILE A 84 -3.27 5.94 2.45
C ILE A 84 -4.64 6.59 2.22
N ASN A 85 -5.55 6.52 3.20
CA ASN A 85 -6.88 7.13 3.06
C ASN A 85 -6.80 8.67 3.03
N MET A 86 -5.89 9.27 3.80
CA MET A 86 -5.74 10.73 3.90
C MET A 86 -5.18 11.37 2.62
N HIS A 87 -4.26 10.68 1.92
CA HIS A 87 -3.82 11.11 0.59
C HIS A 87 -4.84 10.81 -0.52
N LEU A 88 -5.79 9.89 -0.30
CA LEU A 88 -6.87 9.57 -1.24
C LEU A 88 -8.16 10.38 -1.00
N THR A 89 -8.32 11.04 0.15
CA THR A 89 -9.49 11.89 0.49
C THR A 89 -9.56 13.21 -0.29
N GLY A 90 -9.12 13.22 -1.55
CA GLY A 90 -9.64 14.09 -2.60
C GLY A 90 -10.80 13.47 -3.37
N SER A 91 -10.99 12.14 -3.33
CA SER A 91 -12.11 11.45 -3.98
C SER A 91 -12.23 10.01 -3.46
N LEU A 92 -13.04 9.77 -2.43
CA LEU A 92 -13.46 8.42 -2.09
C LEU A 92 -14.96 8.41 -1.76
N SER A 93 -15.75 7.98 -2.74
CA SER A 93 -17.01 7.29 -2.47
C SER A 93 -16.68 5.91 -1.87
N PRO A 94 -17.33 5.50 -0.77
CA PRO A 94 -17.04 4.24 -0.11
C PRO A 94 -17.75 3.09 -0.83
N SER A 95 -17.04 2.35 -1.68
CA SER A 95 -17.54 1.09 -2.23
C SER A 95 -16.83 -0.11 -1.60
N GLY A 96 -17.59 -0.88 -0.80
CA GLY A 96 -17.45 -2.32 -0.69
C GLY A 96 -16.44 -2.86 0.33
N ARG A 97 -16.87 -2.96 1.59
CA ARG A 97 -16.39 -4.01 2.50
C ARG A 97 -16.99 -5.36 2.06
N TYR A 98 -16.15 -6.40 2.08
CA TYR A 98 -16.41 -7.84 2.27
C TYR A 98 -17.65 -8.47 1.63
#